data_AF-A0A1M7HDZ9-F1
#
_entry.id   AF-A0A1M7HDZ9-F1
#
_cell.length_a   1.000
_cell.length_b   1.000
_cell.length_c   1.000
_cell.angle_alpha   90.00
_cell.angle_beta   90.00
_cell.angle_gamma   90.00
#
_symmetry.space_group_name_H-M   'P 1'
#
loop_
_entity.id
_entity.type
_entity.pdbx_description
1 polymer ?
#
loop_
_entity_poly.entity_id
_entity_poly.type
_entity_poly.pdbx_seq_one_letter_code
_entity_poly.pdbx_strand_id
1 'polypeptide(L)'
;MAKRPKKPRTKNYLANLHLLTTRFPVLFRERVCIECKWSTPTFYRKTKLQDSISTKTDQVEMVLSNAEMEKIEGIMSEMLIMLNQKQRIYARRHKTVLDTLQKQLDHATA
;
A
#
# COMPACT_ATOMS: atom_id res chain seq x y z
N MET A 1 30.20 -15.63 -35.98
CA MET A 1 28.98 -16.20 -35.36
C MET A 1 28.42 -15.23 -34.33
N ALA A 2 27.28 -14.57 -34.61
CA ALA A 2 26.65 -13.64 -33.67
C ALA A 2 25.91 -14.41 -32.56
N LYS A 3 26.22 -14.12 -31.29
CA LYS A 3 25.53 -14.71 -30.14
C LYS A 3 24.07 -14.23 -30.12
N ARG A 4 23.11 -15.14 -30.20
CA ARG A 4 21.67 -14.80 -30.10
C ARG A 4 21.38 -14.12 -28.75
N PRO A 5 20.54 -13.07 -28.72
CA PRO A 5 20.16 -12.43 -27.46
C PRO A 5 19.44 -13.43 -26.56
N LYS A 6 19.92 -13.60 -25.33
CA LYS A 6 19.29 -14.47 -24.34
C LYS A 6 17.94 -13.85 -23.95
N LYS A 7 16.85 -14.61 -24.08
CA LYS A 7 15.53 -14.21 -23.55
C LYS A 7 15.69 -13.81 -22.07
N PRO A 8 15.12 -12.68 -21.64
CA PRO A 8 15.21 -12.26 -20.24
C PRO A 8 14.61 -13.38 -19.38
N ARG A 9 15.41 -13.88 -18.42
CA ARG A 9 14.93 -14.88 -17.48
C ARG A 9 13.81 -14.23 -16.67
N THR A 10 12.62 -14.82 -16.73
CA THR A 10 11.52 -14.43 -15.85
C THR A 10 11.96 -14.63 -14.41
N LYS A 11 11.86 -13.59 -13.57
CA LYS A 11 12.14 -13.69 -12.14
C LYS A 11 11.25 -14.78 -11.54
N ASN A 12 11.78 -15.57 -10.61
CA ASN A 12 11.00 -16.59 -9.93
C ASN A 12 9.85 -15.96 -9.13
N TYR A 13 8.83 -16.77 -8.81
CA TYR A 13 7.61 -16.29 -8.17
C TYR A 13 7.89 -15.56 -6.84
N LEU A 14 8.75 -16.14 -5.99
CA LEU A 14 9.15 -15.54 -4.72
C LEU A 14 9.82 -14.17 -4.91
N ALA A 15 10.71 -14.04 -5.90
CA ALA A 15 11.39 -12.79 -6.21
C ALA A 15 10.41 -11.71 -6.70
N ASN A 16 9.33 -12.08 -7.41
CA ASN A 16 8.29 -11.15 -7.81
C ASN A 16 7.43 -10.70 -6.62
N LEU A 17 7.06 -11.63 -5.73
CA LEU A 17 6.34 -11.30 -4.51
C LEU A 17 7.15 -10.40 -3.60
N HIS A 18 8.42 -10.74 -3.34
CA HIS A 18 9.32 -9.91 -2.55
C HIS A 18 9.45 -8.51 -3.14
N LEU A 19 9.64 -8.38 -4.46
CA LEU A 19 9.70 -7.07 -5.09
C LEU A 19 8.38 -6.28 -4.92
N LEU A 20 7.23 -6.94 -5.02
CA LEU A 20 5.93 -6.31 -4.80
C LEU A 20 5.80 -5.81 -3.36
N THR A 21 6.12 -6.64 -2.38
CA THR A 21 5.97 -6.32 -0.95
C THR A 21 6.96 -5.26 -0.47
N THR A 22 8.19 -5.23 -1.00
CA THR A 22 9.16 -4.18 -0.62
C THR A 22 8.91 -2.86 -1.34
N ARG A 23 8.41 -2.90 -2.59
CA ARG A 23 8.17 -1.68 -3.38
C ARG A 23 6.87 -0.98 -3.02
N PHE A 24 5.85 -1.72 -2.58
CA PHE A 24 4.56 -1.18 -2.19
C PHE A 24 4.65 -0.07 -1.12
N PRO A 25 5.29 -0.26 0.05
CA PRO A 25 5.38 0.78 1.08
C PRO A 25 6.20 2.00 0.61
N VAL A 26 7.20 1.80 -0.25
CA VAL A 26 8.00 2.89 -0.83
C VAL A 26 7.12 3.77 -1.71
N LEU A 27 6.34 3.17 -2.61
CA LEU A 27 5.42 3.90 -3.49
C LEU A 27 4.33 4.62 -2.70
N PHE A 28 3.79 3.99 -1.65
CA PHE A 28 2.78 4.60 -0.79
C PHE A 28 3.31 5.88 -0.15
N ARG A 29 4.48 5.79 0.50
CA ARG A 29 5.15 6.94 1.10
C ARG A 29 5.40 8.06 0.08
N GLU A 30 5.92 7.71 -1.09
CA GLU A 30 6.21 8.69 -2.15
C GLU A 30 4.95 9.43 -2.60
N ARG A 31 3.85 8.70 -2.85
CA ARG A 31 2.56 9.31 -3.23
C ARG A 31 2.00 10.20 -2.14
N VAL A 32 2.02 9.76 -0.88
CA VAL A 32 1.58 10.59 0.25
C VAL A 32 2.43 11.86 0.35
N CYS A 33 3.76 11.75 0.23
CA CYS A 33 4.64 12.91 0.25
C CYS A 33 4.33 13.91 -0.87
N ILE A 34 4.03 13.43 -2.08
CA ILE A 34 3.68 14.29 -3.22
C ILE A 34 2.33 14.98 -2.99
N GLU A 35 1.28 14.21 -2.69
CA GLU A 35 -0.09 14.75 -2.57
C GLU A 35 -0.27 15.65 -1.34
N CYS A 36 0.36 15.30 -0.22
CA CYS A 36 0.31 16.10 1.02
C CYS A 36 1.40 17.17 1.09
N LYS A 37 2.27 17.28 0.06
CA LYS A 37 3.42 18.20 0.02
C LYS A 37 4.36 18.05 1.22
N TRP A 38 4.55 16.82 1.67
CA TRP A 38 5.44 16.51 2.78
C TRP A 38 6.83 16.10 2.30
N SER A 39 7.84 16.40 3.10
CA SER A 39 9.15 15.77 2.99
C SER A 39 9.11 14.36 3.60
N THR A 40 10.05 13.49 3.20
CA THR A 40 10.20 12.16 3.79
C THR A 40 10.35 12.20 5.33
N PRO A 41 11.13 13.11 5.93
CA PRO A 41 11.16 13.27 7.38
C PRO A 41 9.80 13.63 8.00
N THR A 42 9.01 14.49 7.36
CA THR A 42 7.67 14.86 7.85
C THR A 42 6.72 13.66 7.84
N PHE A 43 6.75 12.85 6.78
CA PHE A 43 5.99 11.61 6.73
C PHE A 43 6.30 10.73 7.95
N TYR A 44 7.58 10.41 8.17
CA TYR A 44 7.97 9.54 9.28
C TYR A 44 7.69 10.16 10.66
N ARG A 45 7.77 11.49 10.79
CA ARG A 45 7.38 12.17 12.04
C ARG A 45 5.88 11.99 12.29
N LYS A 46 5.02 12.32 11.32
CA LYS A 46 3.56 12.20 11.43
C LYS A 46 3.13 10.76 11.76
N THR A 47 3.77 9.75 11.16
CA THR A 47 3.46 8.33 11.46
C THR A 47 3.76 7.89 12.89
N LYS A 48 4.58 8.65 13.65
CA LYS A 48 4.95 8.33 15.03
C LYS A 48 4.17 9.14 16.05
N LEU A 49 3.50 10.21 15.62
CA LEU A 49 2.71 11.06 16.49
C LEU A 49 1.33 10.43 16.70
N GLN A 50 0.72 10.75 17.84
CA GLN A 50 -0.64 10.37 18.18
C GLN A 50 -1.48 11.64 18.32
N ASP A 51 -2.77 11.53 18.03
CA ASP A 51 -3.72 12.59 18.35
C ASP A 51 -3.71 12.84 19.86
N SER A 52 -3.86 14.09 20.26
CA SER A 52 -3.72 14.49 21.67
C SER A 52 -4.86 15.40 22.09
N ILE A 53 -5.21 15.38 23.37
CA ILE A 53 -6.20 16.31 23.92
C ILE A 53 -5.46 17.57 24.36
N SER A 54 -5.89 18.71 23.85
CA SER A 54 -5.31 20.01 24.20
C SER A 54 -5.64 20.37 25.64
N THR A 55 -4.61 20.59 26.45
CA THR A 55 -4.76 20.98 27.87
C THR A 55 -5.43 22.34 28.07
N LYS A 56 -5.59 23.14 27.01
CA LYS A 56 -6.14 24.50 27.06
C LYS A 56 -7.61 24.57 26.63
N THR A 57 -8.04 23.72 25.70
CA THR A 57 -9.37 23.79 25.08
C THR A 57 -10.20 22.54 25.29
N ASP A 58 -9.62 21.48 25.89
CA ASP A 58 -10.24 20.15 26.03
C ASP A 58 -10.70 19.55 24.69
N GLN A 59 -10.13 20.03 23.58
CA GLN A 59 -10.41 19.55 22.22
C GLN A 59 -9.29 18.63 21.73
N VAL A 60 -9.64 17.70 20.83
CA VAL A 60 -8.68 16.81 20.18
C VAL A 60 -7.89 17.60 19.13
N GLU A 61 -6.58 17.73 19.36
CA GLU A 61 -5.61 18.18 18.36
C GLU A 61 -5.19 16.97 17.52
N MET A 62 -5.74 16.89 16.32
CA MET A 62 -5.41 15.84 15.36
C MET A 62 -4.04 16.08 14.73
N VAL A 63 -3.26 15.00 14.61
CA VAL A 63 -1.97 15.01 13.93
C VAL A 63 -2.15 15.28 12.44
N LEU A 64 -3.24 14.82 11.84
CA LEU A 64 -3.55 15.00 10.42
C LEU A 64 -4.78 15.89 10.27
N SER A 65 -4.74 16.77 9.29
CA SER A 65 -5.94 17.50 8.88
C SER A 65 -6.90 16.59 8.11
N ASN A 66 -8.19 16.95 8.06
CA ASN A 66 -9.19 16.21 7.29
C ASN A 66 -8.81 16.04 5.81
N ALA A 67 -8.23 17.09 5.20
CA ALA A 67 -7.79 17.04 3.80
C ALA A 67 -6.62 16.06 3.59
N GLU A 68 -5.68 16.00 4.54
CA GLU A 68 -4.58 15.03 4.49
C GLU A 68 -5.12 13.60 4.65
N MET A 69 -6.07 13.37 5.56
CA MET A 69 -6.70 12.06 5.75
C MET A 69 -7.40 11.58 4.47
N GLU A 70 -8.26 12.41 3.88
CA GLU A 70 -8.96 12.09 2.64
C GLU A 70 -8.00 11.73 1.51
N LYS A 71 -6.90 12.49 1.37
CA LYS A 71 -5.85 12.21 0.39
C LYS A 71 -5.17 10.86 0.65
N ILE A 72 -4.82 10.57 1.89
CA ILE A 72 -4.15 9.32 2.27
C ILE A 72 -5.07 8.12 2.02
N GLU A 73 -6.35 8.22 2.39
CA GLU A 73 -7.35 7.17 2.16
C GLU A 73 -7.56 6.89 0.66
N GLY A 74 -7.65 7.94 -0.16
CA GLY A 74 -7.76 7.83 -1.60
C GLY A 74 -6.53 7.12 -2.21
N ILE A 75 -5.33 7.53 -1.82
CA ILE A 75 -4.07 6.90 -2.28
C ILE A 75 -4.06 5.41 -1.90
N MET A 76 -4.41 5.08 -0.66
CA MET A 76 -4.39 3.69 -0.19
C MET A 76 -5.41 2.84 -0.95
N SER A 77 -6.61 3.34 -1.17
CA SER A 77 -7.67 2.66 -1.93
C SER A 77 -7.22 2.35 -3.36
N GLU A 78 -6.68 3.34 -4.07
CA GLU A 78 -6.13 3.13 -5.41
C GLU A 78 -5.01 2.09 -5.43
N MET A 79 -4.12 2.13 -4.42
CA MET A 79 -3.01 1.20 -4.32
C MET A 79 -3.46 -0.24 -4.04
N LEU A 80 -4.49 -0.42 -3.20
CA LEU A 80 -5.09 -1.73 -2.96
C LEU A 80 -5.78 -2.29 -4.20
N ILE A 81 -6.46 -1.44 -4.99
CA ILE A 81 -7.03 -1.85 -6.28
C ILE A 81 -5.93 -2.34 -7.22
N MET A 82 -4.83 -1.59 -7.36
CA MET A 82 -3.68 -1.99 -8.18
C MET A 82 -3.03 -3.29 -7.69
N LEU A 83 -2.92 -3.48 -6.37
CA LEU A 83 -2.39 -4.69 -5.77
C LEU A 83 -3.27 -5.90 -6.11
N ASN A 84 -4.59 -5.76 -5.96
CA ASN A 84 -5.57 -6.79 -6.30
C ASN A 84 -5.51 -7.18 -7.78
N GLN A 85 -5.39 -6.20 -8.68
CA GLN A 85 -5.23 -6.46 -10.11
C GLN A 85 -3.95 -7.26 -10.39
N LYS A 86 -2.82 -6.89 -9.77
CA LYS A 86 -1.57 -7.64 -9.89
C LYS A 86 -1.70 -9.05 -9.32
N GLN A 87 -2.35 -9.20 -8.17
CA GLN A 87 -2.59 -10.50 -7.54
C GLN A 87 -3.40 -11.43 -8.45
N ARG A 88 -4.44 -10.93 -9.14
CA ARG A 88 -5.21 -11.72 -10.11
C ARG A 88 -4.35 -12.24 -11.28
N ILE A 89 -3.34 -11.48 -11.72
CA ILE A 89 -2.39 -11.94 -12.74
C ILE A 89 -1.53 -13.10 -12.19
N TYR A 90 -1.07 -12.99 -10.94
CA TYR A 90 -0.28 -14.03 -10.28
C TYR A 90 -1.09 -15.27 -9.88
N ALA A 91 -2.36 -15.10 -9.54
CA ALA A 91 -3.23 -16.13 -8.97
C ALA A 91 -3.85 -17.10 -9.98
N ARG A 92 -3.50 -17.01 -11.27
CA ARG A 92 -3.93 -17.98 -12.30
C ARG A 92 -3.59 -19.45 -11.97
N ARG A 93 -2.75 -19.70 -10.95
CA ARG A 93 -2.32 -21.03 -10.51
C ARG A 93 -3.05 -21.57 -9.26
N HIS A 94 -3.72 -20.74 -8.45
CA HIS A 94 -4.35 -21.16 -7.18
C HIS A 94 -5.65 -20.35 -6.89
N LYS A 95 -6.67 -20.54 -7.72
CA LYS A 95 -7.99 -19.89 -7.57
C LYS A 95 -8.68 -20.26 -6.23
N THR A 96 -8.52 -21.50 -5.79
CA THR A 96 -9.19 -22.05 -4.59
C THR A 96 -8.85 -21.31 -3.30
N VAL A 97 -7.59 -20.90 -3.11
CA VAL A 97 -7.16 -20.23 -1.87
C VAL A 97 -7.74 -18.82 -1.77
N LEU A 98 -7.81 -18.09 -2.89
CA LEU A 98 -8.40 -16.75 -2.92
C LEU A 98 -9.90 -16.80 -2.64
N ASP A 99 -10.60 -17.77 -3.22
CA ASP A 99 -12.04 -17.95 -2.99
C ASP A 99 -12.32 -18.32 -1.52
N THR A 100 -11.44 -19.09 -0.88
CA THR A 100 -11.54 -19.40 0.57
C THR A 100 -11.30 -18.17 1.44
N LEU A 101 -10.25 -17.39 1.15
CA LEU A 101 -9.95 -16.17 1.92
C LEU A 101 -11.03 -15.10 1.74
N GLN A 102 -11.59 -14.96 0.54
CA GLN A 102 -12.71 -14.04 0.28
C GLN A 102 -13.95 -14.43 1.09
N LYS A 103 -14.30 -15.73 1.11
CA LYS A 103 -15.41 -16.23 1.92
C LYS A 103 -15.20 -15.95 3.41
N GLN A 104 -13.99 -16.14 3.93
CA GLN A 104 -13.66 -15.84 5.33
C GLN A 104 -13.80 -14.35 5.65
N LEU A 105 -13.40 -13.48 4.73
CA LEU A 105 -13.55 -12.04 4.89
C LEU A 105 -15.03 -11.63 4.89
N ASP A 106 -15.82 -12.14 3.95
CA ASP A 106 -17.24 -11.83 3.83
C ASP A 106 -18.03 -12.25 5.09
N HIS A 107 -17.65 -13.37 5.72
CA HIS A 107 -18.24 -13.83 6.99
C HIS A 107 -17.80 -13.00 8.21
N ALA A 108 -16.64 -12.34 8.16
CA ALA A 108 -16.17 -11.48 9.25
C ALA A 108 -16.75 -10.06 9.19
N THR A 109 -17.33 -9.68 8.05
CA THR A 109 -17.91 -8.35 7.80
C THR A 109 -19.45 -8.33 7.77
N ALA A 110 -20.10 -9.48 8.02
CA ALA A 110 -21.56 -9.63 8.10
C ALA A 110 -22.02 -9.75 9.57
#